data_AF-A0A1H2AMV7-F1
#
_entry.id   AF-A0A1H2AMV7-F1
#
_cell.length_a   1.000
_cell.length_b   1.000
_cell.length_c   1.000
_cell.angle_alpha   90.00
_cell.angle_beta   90.00
_cell.angle_gamma   90.00
#
_symmetry.space_group_name_H-M   'P 1'
#
loop_
_entity.id
_entity.type
_entity.pdbx_description
1 polymer ?
#
loop_
_entity_poly.entity_id
_entity_poly.type
_entity_poly.pdbx_seq_one_letter_code
_entity_poly.pdbx_strand_id
1 'polypeptide(L)'
;MLGGDMNDEITDRADDFAGVPDELERLWTPHRMVYIEGENKPPDGTAETCPFCRLPQGDDEAGLIVHRDELAYAVLNLYPYSPGHLLICPYRHVADYTDLTYQERDAVARLTSEAMTVIRAASAPHGFNLGINQGAVAGAGIAAHLHQHVVPRWSGDANFLPVIGQTKAVPQLLGDTWRLLRKTWVDLTAPDVVRHNVVGTDVTGSDTTGQEPH
;
A
#
# COMPACT_ATOMS: atom_id res chain seq x y z
N MET A 1 40.27 -48.64 -25.61
CA MET A 1 40.23 -47.24 -26.10
C MET A 1 38.87 -46.70 -25.72
N LEU A 2 38.85 -45.74 -24.80
CA LEU A 2 37.67 -45.11 -24.21
C LEU A 2 37.08 -44.07 -25.19
N GLY A 3 35.76 -43.86 -25.19
CA GLY A 3 35.13 -42.73 -25.88
C GLY A 3 33.61 -42.63 -25.74
N GLY A 4 33.14 -41.52 -25.13
CA GLY A 4 31.75 -41.00 -25.10
C GLY A 4 30.95 -41.40 -23.86
N ASP A 5 30.91 -40.63 -22.76
CA ASP A 5 30.09 -39.41 -22.46
C ASP A 5 28.58 -39.56 -22.78
N MET A 6 27.61 -39.03 -22.05
CA MET A 6 27.39 -38.49 -20.70
C MET A 6 25.88 -38.12 -20.71
N ASN A 7 25.19 -38.27 -19.58
CA ASN A 7 23.88 -37.68 -19.25
C ASN A 7 22.64 -38.11 -20.06
N ASP A 8 21.97 -39.17 -19.60
CA ASP A 8 20.50 -39.21 -19.61
C ASP A 8 20.03 -38.37 -18.41
N GLU A 9 19.74 -37.10 -18.64
CA GLU A 9 19.06 -36.25 -17.65
C GLU A 9 17.61 -36.73 -17.54
N ILE A 10 17.31 -37.47 -16.47
CA ILE A 10 15.93 -37.69 -16.03
C ILE A 10 15.41 -36.33 -15.58
N THR A 11 14.72 -35.62 -16.47
CA THR A 11 13.95 -34.43 -16.10
C THR A 11 12.67 -34.90 -15.44
N ASP A 12 12.64 -34.90 -14.10
CA ASP A 12 11.39 -35.03 -13.36
C ASP A 12 10.44 -33.93 -13.82
N ARG A 13 9.23 -34.32 -14.28
CA ARG A 13 8.24 -33.35 -14.71
C ARG A 13 7.58 -32.75 -13.48
N ALA A 14 7.31 -31.44 -13.51
CA ALA A 14 6.64 -30.73 -12.41
C ALA A 14 5.27 -31.34 -12.03
N ASP A 15 4.70 -32.14 -12.93
CA ASP A 15 3.45 -32.86 -12.80
C ASP A 15 3.53 -34.05 -11.81
N ASP A 16 4.75 -34.54 -11.49
CA ASP A 16 4.98 -35.72 -10.64
C ASP A 16 4.95 -35.41 -9.13
N PHE A 17 4.94 -34.13 -8.76
CA PHE A 17 4.68 -33.71 -7.39
C PHE A 17 3.17 -33.59 -7.19
N ALA A 18 2.58 -34.57 -6.49
CA ALA A 18 1.22 -34.45 -6.00
C ALA A 18 1.15 -33.23 -5.06
N GLY A 19 0.72 -32.09 -5.60
CA GLY A 19 0.47 -30.87 -4.85
C GLY A 19 -0.49 -31.21 -3.72
N VAL A 20 -0.04 -31.03 -2.48
CA VAL A 20 -0.91 -31.10 -1.31
C VAL A 20 -2.05 -30.13 -1.58
N PRO A 21 -3.33 -30.55 -1.49
CA PRO A 21 -4.45 -29.65 -1.68
C PRO A 21 -4.25 -28.46 -0.76
N ASP A 22 -4.09 -27.27 -1.34
CA ASP A 22 -3.52 -26.14 -0.63
C ASP A 22 -4.53 -25.64 0.42
N GLU A 23 -4.36 -26.09 1.66
CA GLU A 23 -5.16 -25.63 2.80
C GLU A 23 -4.93 -24.14 3.07
N LEU A 24 -3.81 -23.56 2.59
CA LEU A 24 -3.59 -22.11 2.61
C LEU A 24 -4.56 -21.39 1.67
N GLU A 25 -4.92 -22.00 0.55
CA GLU A 25 -5.92 -21.48 -0.39
C GLU A 25 -7.34 -21.47 0.21
N ARG A 26 -7.59 -22.09 1.37
CA ARG A 26 -8.85 -21.94 2.12
C ARG A 26 -8.75 -20.92 3.25
N LEU A 27 -7.54 -20.71 3.79
CA LEU A 27 -7.27 -19.77 4.89
C LEU A 27 -7.03 -18.32 4.44
N TRP A 28 -6.50 -18.11 3.24
CA TRP A 28 -6.38 -16.80 2.59
C TRP A 28 -7.70 -16.26 2.03
N THR A 29 -8.70 -17.13 2.07
CA THR A 29 -9.86 -17.15 1.20
C THR A 29 -11.17 -17.12 2.00
N PRO A 30 -11.25 -16.73 3.30
CA PRO A 30 -12.51 -16.27 3.85
C PRO A 30 -12.76 -14.82 3.43
N HIS A 31 -11.77 -13.94 3.60
CA HIS A 31 -11.97 -12.49 3.38
C HIS A 31 -11.79 -12.05 1.93
N ARG A 32 -10.91 -12.72 1.16
CA ARG A 32 -10.75 -12.46 -0.27
C ARG A 32 -11.92 -13.00 -1.10
N MET A 33 -12.57 -14.08 -0.65
CA MET A 33 -13.78 -14.63 -1.29
C MET A 33 -15.01 -13.75 -1.13
N VAL A 34 -15.12 -12.94 -0.06
CA VAL A 34 -16.19 -11.94 0.04
C VAL A 34 -16.12 -10.94 -1.13
N TYR A 35 -14.96 -10.78 -1.76
CA TYR A 35 -14.82 -9.92 -2.94
C TYR A 35 -14.79 -10.70 -4.27
N ILE A 36 -14.29 -11.93 -4.28
CA ILE A 36 -14.23 -12.76 -5.50
C ILE A 36 -15.60 -13.43 -5.79
N GLU A 37 -16.42 -13.71 -4.77
CA GLU A 37 -17.63 -14.54 -4.91
C GLU A 37 -18.97 -13.91 -4.48
N GLY A 38 -19.07 -12.72 -3.88
CA GLY A 38 -20.41 -12.18 -3.64
C GLY A 38 -20.55 -10.92 -2.81
N GLU A 39 -21.46 -10.06 -3.30
CA GLU A 39 -22.13 -8.91 -2.65
C GLU A 39 -21.55 -7.50 -2.88
N ASN A 40 -20.23 -7.30 -3.05
CA ASN A 40 -19.68 -5.93 -3.18
C ASN A 40 -18.79 -5.66 -4.41
N LYS A 41 -18.59 -6.65 -5.28
CA LYS A 41 -17.93 -6.42 -6.57
C LYS A 41 -18.94 -5.78 -7.53
N PRO A 42 -18.67 -4.58 -8.09
CA PRO A 42 -19.56 -3.99 -9.08
C PRO A 42 -19.71 -4.97 -10.26
N PRO A 43 -20.95 -5.34 -10.64
CA PRO A 43 -21.20 -6.41 -11.60
C PRO A 43 -20.72 -6.08 -13.03
N ASP A 44 -20.56 -4.79 -13.34
CA ASP A 44 -20.35 -4.24 -14.67
C ASP A 44 -19.10 -3.34 -14.78
N GLY A 45 -18.42 -3.04 -13.66
CA GLY A 45 -17.24 -2.17 -13.64
C GLY A 45 -17.51 -0.72 -14.07
N THR A 46 -18.77 -0.29 -14.01
CA THR A 46 -19.20 1.07 -14.39
C THR A 46 -18.98 2.06 -13.24
N ALA A 47 -19.05 3.35 -13.55
CA ALA A 47 -18.84 4.40 -12.55
C ALA A 47 -19.98 4.43 -11.51
N GLU A 48 -21.21 4.10 -11.93
CA GLU A 48 -22.40 4.12 -11.09
C GLU A 48 -22.35 3.08 -9.96
N THR A 49 -21.75 1.92 -10.23
CA THR A 49 -21.61 0.81 -9.28
C THR A 49 -20.26 0.83 -8.56
N CYS A 50 -19.29 1.61 -9.04
CA CYS A 50 -17.95 1.69 -8.48
C CYS A 50 -17.94 2.32 -7.06
N PRO A 51 -17.45 1.60 -6.03
CA PRO A 51 -17.37 2.17 -4.68
C PRO A 51 -16.46 3.40 -4.62
N PHE A 52 -15.35 3.44 -5.38
CA PHE A 52 -14.44 4.59 -5.40
C PHE A 52 -15.02 5.82 -6.10
N CYS A 53 -16.03 5.68 -6.95
CA CYS A 53 -16.79 6.80 -7.49
C CYS A 53 -17.85 7.32 -6.50
N ARG A 54 -18.45 6.42 -5.72
CA ARG A 54 -19.51 6.76 -4.76
C ARG A 54 -18.97 7.38 -3.46
N LEU A 55 -17.84 6.89 -2.94
CA LEU A 55 -17.27 7.35 -1.68
C LEU A 55 -17.11 8.87 -1.61
N PRO A 56 -16.55 9.56 -2.62
CA PRO A 56 -16.44 11.03 -2.61
C PRO A 56 -17.75 11.80 -2.50
N GLN A 57 -18.90 11.18 -2.82
CA GLN A 57 -20.22 11.83 -2.76
C GLN A 57 -20.85 11.79 -1.36
N GLY A 58 -20.28 10.99 -0.45
CA GLY A 58 -20.77 10.82 0.92
C GLY A 58 -19.98 11.61 1.96
N ASP A 59 -20.28 11.30 3.22
CA ASP A 59 -19.54 11.80 4.38
C ASP A 59 -18.15 11.16 4.48
N ASP A 60 -17.16 11.96 4.89
CA ASP A 60 -15.76 11.54 4.95
C ASP A 60 -15.48 10.50 6.04
N GLU A 61 -16.11 10.62 7.22
CA GLU A 61 -15.90 9.65 8.32
C GLU A 61 -16.57 8.32 7.97
N ALA A 62 -17.80 8.38 7.46
CA ALA A 62 -18.52 7.18 7.01
C ALA A 62 -17.81 6.46 5.85
N GLY A 63 -17.23 7.22 4.91
CA GLY A 63 -16.47 6.69 3.78
C GLY A 63 -14.99 6.42 4.07
N LEU A 64 -14.52 6.71 5.29
CA LEU A 64 -13.12 6.65 5.70
C LEU A 64 -12.15 7.46 4.81
N ILE A 65 -12.63 8.56 4.20
CA ILE A 65 -11.82 9.48 3.40
C ILE A 65 -10.97 10.33 4.34
N VAL A 66 -9.67 10.14 4.28
CA VAL A 66 -8.70 10.81 5.16
C VAL A 66 -8.39 12.21 4.63
N HIS A 67 -8.27 12.37 3.31
CA HIS A 67 -7.94 13.66 2.71
C HIS A 67 -8.47 13.76 1.28
N ARG A 68 -8.81 14.99 0.86
CA ARG A 68 -9.33 15.31 -0.46
C ARG A 68 -8.42 16.33 -1.13
N ASP A 69 -8.05 16.04 -2.37
CA ASP A 69 -7.36 16.95 -3.26
C ASP A 69 -8.34 17.46 -4.34
N GLU A 70 -7.84 18.13 -5.37
CA GLU A 70 -8.61 18.54 -6.54
C GLU A 70 -8.88 17.35 -7.49
N LEU A 71 -7.88 16.49 -7.71
CA LEU A 71 -7.97 15.42 -8.74
C LEU A 71 -7.98 14.00 -8.16
N ALA A 72 -7.62 13.84 -6.89
CA ALA A 72 -7.55 12.56 -6.23
C ALA A 72 -7.89 12.68 -4.74
N TYR A 73 -8.00 11.55 -4.06
CA TYR A 73 -8.27 11.52 -2.62
C TYR A 73 -7.57 10.34 -1.96
N ALA A 74 -7.36 10.45 -0.65
CA ALA A 74 -6.81 9.40 0.19
C ALA A 74 -7.92 8.79 1.06
N VAL A 75 -8.05 7.46 1.04
CA VAL A 75 -9.09 6.73 1.78
C VAL A 75 -8.48 5.52 2.48
N LEU A 76 -8.90 5.21 3.70
CA LEU A 76 -8.43 3.97 4.35
C LEU A 76 -8.90 2.74 3.59
N ASN A 77 -8.05 1.73 3.54
CA ASN A 77 -8.48 0.42 3.08
C ASN A 77 -9.31 -0.25 4.19
N LEU A 78 -10.53 -0.68 3.85
CA LEU A 78 -11.43 -1.39 4.77
C LEU A 78 -10.84 -2.72 5.27
N TYR A 79 -9.94 -3.32 4.49
CA TYR A 79 -9.25 -4.56 4.83
C TYR A 79 -7.72 -4.32 4.84
N PRO A 80 -7.20 -3.64 5.88
CA PRO A 80 -5.83 -3.16 5.89
C PRO A 80 -4.82 -4.30 6.05
N TYR A 81 -3.67 -4.18 5.39
CA TYR A 81 -2.52 -5.08 5.63
C TYR A 81 -1.80 -4.68 6.91
N SER A 82 -1.82 -3.41 7.28
CA SER A 82 -1.27 -2.88 8.52
C SER A 82 -2.07 -1.63 8.92
N PRO A 83 -2.09 -1.25 10.20
CA PRO A 83 -2.72 0.00 10.63
C PRO A 83 -2.18 1.20 9.82
N GLY A 84 -3.09 2.00 9.27
CA GLY A 84 -2.75 3.12 8.38
C GLY A 84 -2.62 2.76 6.90
N HIS A 85 -2.90 1.52 6.48
CA HIS A 85 -3.04 1.17 5.07
C HIS A 85 -4.14 2.02 4.43
N LEU A 86 -3.75 2.87 3.49
CA LEU A 86 -4.66 3.69 2.70
C LEU A 86 -4.46 3.51 1.20
N LEU A 87 -5.44 3.97 0.44
CA LEU A 87 -5.48 4.00 -1.00
C LEU A 87 -5.50 5.45 -1.48
N ILE A 88 -4.75 5.74 -2.54
CA ILE A 88 -4.86 6.99 -3.31
C ILE A 88 -5.64 6.69 -4.58
N CYS A 89 -6.77 7.37 -4.75
CA CYS A 89 -7.70 7.13 -5.85
C CYS A 89 -7.93 8.44 -6.63
N PRO A 90 -7.82 8.46 -7.97
CA PRO A 90 -8.31 9.59 -8.77
C PRO A 90 -9.84 9.67 -8.64
N TYR A 91 -10.41 10.88 -8.79
CA TYR A 91 -11.87 11.03 -8.82
C TYR A 91 -12.49 10.44 -10.08
N ARG A 92 -11.81 10.60 -11.23
CA ARG A 92 -12.26 10.05 -12.50
C ARG A 92 -12.22 8.53 -12.46
N HIS A 93 -13.29 7.90 -12.97
CA HIS A 93 -13.34 6.45 -13.18
C HIS A 93 -12.38 6.06 -14.30
N VAL A 94 -11.21 5.56 -13.94
CA VAL A 94 -10.15 5.18 -14.88
C VAL A 94 -9.43 3.95 -14.33
N ALA A 95 -9.30 2.91 -15.16
CA ALA A 95 -8.71 1.64 -14.76
C ALA A 95 -7.18 1.65 -14.90
N ASP A 96 -6.71 2.01 -16.10
CA ASP A 96 -5.31 1.87 -16.46
C ASP A 96 -4.48 3.09 -16.05
N TYR A 97 -3.28 2.83 -15.53
CA TYR A 97 -2.32 3.88 -15.19
C TYR A 97 -1.92 4.72 -16.41
N THR A 98 -1.85 4.13 -17.60
CA THR A 98 -1.51 4.84 -18.83
C THR A 98 -2.59 5.81 -19.28
N ASP A 99 -3.82 5.62 -18.82
CA ASP A 99 -4.98 6.45 -19.18
C ASP A 99 -5.17 7.65 -18.24
N LEU A 100 -4.36 7.76 -17.19
CA LEU A 100 -4.29 8.97 -16.37
C LEU A 100 -3.70 10.13 -17.18
N THR A 101 -4.32 11.30 -17.04
CA THR A 101 -3.73 12.58 -17.48
C THR A 101 -2.47 12.88 -16.67
N TYR A 102 -1.60 13.75 -17.19
CA TYR A 102 -0.38 14.14 -16.47
C TYR A 102 -0.69 14.77 -15.10
N GLN A 103 -1.77 15.55 -15.02
CA GLN A 103 -2.21 16.21 -13.79
C GLN A 103 -2.74 15.21 -12.76
N GLU A 104 -3.48 14.18 -13.19
CA GLU A 104 -3.94 13.12 -12.27
C GLU A 104 -2.76 12.28 -11.76
N ARG A 105 -1.77 11.97 -12.62
CA ARG A 105 -0.55 11.28 -12.17
C ARG A 105 0.22 12.08 -11.14
N ASP A 106 0.36 13.38 -11.36
CA ASP A 106 0.99 14.30 -10.41
C ASP A 106 0.23 14.34 -9.08
N ALA A 107 -1.10 14.47 -9.12
CA ALA A 107 -1.94 14.46 -7.93
C ALA A 107 -1.82 13.15 -7.14
N VAL A 108 -1.83 11.99 -7.81
CA VAL A 108 -1.65 10.68 -7.16
C VAL A 108 -0.26 10.57 -6.51
N ALA A 109 0.80 10.99 -7.22
CA ALA A 109 2.16 10.94 -6.71
C ALA A 109 2.36 11.89 -5.52
N ARG A 110 1.85 13.12 -5.62
CA ARG A 110 1.91 14.11 -4.55
C ARG A 110 1.16 13.65 -3.30
N LEU A 111 -0.09 13.19 -3.45
CA LEU A 111 -0.86 12.65 -2.32
C LEU A 111 -0.20 11.44 -1.69
N THR A 112 0.47 10.60 -2.48
CA THR A 112 1.25 9.48 -1.94
C THR A 112 2.39 9.97 -1.04
N SER A 113 3.15 10.97 -1.50
CA SER A 113 4.25 11.56 -0.72
C SER A 113 3.75 12.22 0.58
N GLU A 114 2.64 12.95 0.49
CA GLU A 114 1.98 13.55 1.64
C GLU A 114 1.47 12.49 2.62
N ALA A 115 0.81 11.43 2.13
CA ALA A 115 0.36 10.29 2.94
C ALA A 115 1.50 9.66 3.73
N MET A 116 2.64 9.40 3.09
CA MET A 116 3.81 8.86 3.78
C MET A 116 4.31 9.79 4.88
N THR A 117 4.31 11.10 4.64
CA THR A 117 4.73 12.10 5.64
C THR A 117 3.78 12.12 6.83
N VAL A 118 2.47 12.10 6.56
CA VAL A 118 1.43 12.07 7.60
C VAL A 118 1.50 10.79 8.42
N ILE A 119 1.60 9.63 7.77
CA ILE A 119 1.69 8.35 8.47
C ILE A 119 2.99 8.27 9.29
N ARG A 120 4.11 8.82 8.79
CA ARG A 120 5.35 8.94 9.59
C ARG A 120 5.14 9.71 10.88
N ALA A 121 4.48 10.87 10.79
CA ALA A 121 4.20 11.68 11.96
C ALA A 121 3.20 11.02 12.93
N ALA A 122 2.22 10.28 12.40
CA ALA A 122 1.16 9.67 13.19
C ALA A 122 1.59 8.40 13.94
N SER A 123 2.43 7.56 13.34
CA SER A 123 2.67 6.20 13.86
C SER A 123 4.10 5.69 13.71
N ALA A 124 5.02 6.49 13.17
CA ALA A 124 6.45 6.17 13.05
C ALA A 124 6.75 4.75 12.48
N PRO A 125 6.21 4.36 11.31
CA PRO A 125 6.63 3.15 10.63
C PRO A 125 8.11 3.20 10.24
N HIS A 126 8.74 2.03 10.18
CA HIS A 126 10.13 1.88 9.74
C HIS A 126 10.27 1.88 8.21
N GLY A 127 9.17 1.70 7.47
CA GLY A 127 9.17 1.69 6.01
C GLY A 127 7.78 1.72 5.40
N PHE A 128 7.71 1.63 4.07
CA PHE A 128 6.46 1.60 3.33
C PHE A 128 6.55 0.63 2.14
N ASN A 129 5.43 0.00 1.80
CA ASN A 129 5.20 -0.55 0.47
C ASN A 129 4.23 0.36 -0.30
N LEU A 130 4.61 0.66 -1.54
CA LEU A 130 3.77 1.37 -2.49
C LEU A 130 3.49 0.42 -3.66
N GLY A 131 2.24 0.36 -4.14
CA GLY A 131 1.91 -0.56 -5.22
C GLY A 131 0.57 -0.27 -5.89
N ILE A 132 0.46 -0.65 -7.15
CA ILE A 132 -0.77 -0.57 -7.94
C ILE A 132 -0.93 -1.92 -8.64
N ASN A 133 -2.07 -2.58 -8.43
CA ASN A 133 -2.41 -3.78 -9.18
C ASN A 133 -3.16 -3.34 -10.45
N GLN A 134 -2.66 -3.71 -11.63
CA GLN A 134 -3.22 -3.33 -12.93
C GLN A 134 -3.91 -4.52 -13.59
N GLY A 135 -5.24 -4.47 -13.67
CA GLY A 135 -6.09 -5.55 -14.19
C GLY A 135 -6.44 -6.63 -13.16
N ALA A 136 -7.50 -7.40 -13.45
CA ALA A 136 -8.02 -8.42 -12.53
C ALA A 136 -7.01 -9.53 -12.22
N VAL A 137 -6.21 -9.94 -13.20
CA VAL A 137 -5.19 -11.00 -13.05
C VAL A 137 -4.05 -10.57 -12.12
N ALA A 138 -3.74 -9.28 -12.07
CA ALA A 138 -2.74 -8.74 -11.13
C ALA A 138 -3.27 -8.63 -9.69
N GLY A 139 -4.51 -9.07 -9.42
CA GLY A 139 -5.11 -9.04 -8.09
C GLY A 139 -5.71 -7.69 -7.70
N ALA A 140 -6.07 -6.85 -8.68
CA ALA A 140 -6.85 -5.64 -8.42
C ALA A 140 -8.26 -6.03 -7.98
N GLY A 141 -8.65 -5.70 -6.74
CA GLY A 141 -10.00 -5.94 -6.24
C GLY A 141 -11.03 -5.20 -7.11
N ILE A 142 -10.86 -3.89 -7.25
CA ILE A 142 -11.70 -3.05 -8.14
C ILE A 142 -10.88 -2.71 -9.38
N ALA A 143 -10.78 -3.66 -10.32
CA ALA A 143 -9.92 -3.50 -11.50
C ALA A 143 -10.32 -2.34 -12.42
N ALA A 144 -11.58 -1.89 -12.38
CA ALA A 144 -12.09 -0.81 -13.24
C ALA A 144 -11.74 0.60 -12.76
N HIS A 145 -11.16 0.75 -11.56
CA HIS A 145 -10.80 2.05 -11.00
C HIS A 145 -9.46 1.95 -10.27
N LEU A 146 -8.47 2.66 -10.79
CA LEU A 146 -7.11 2.72 -10.28
C LEU A 146 -7.07 3.17 -8.82
N HIS A 147 -6.31 2.44 -8.02
CA HIS A 147 -6.07 2.79 -6.62
C HIS A 147 -4.65 2.38 -6.25
N GLN A 148 -3.87 3.34 -5.75
CA GLN A 148 -2.51 3.09 -5.30
C GLN A 148 -2.49 2.80 -3.80
N HIS A 149 -1.92 1.66 -3.44
CA HIS A 149 -1.72 1.27 -2.05
C HIS A 149 -0.55 2.04 -1.43
N VAL A 150 -0.77 2.55 -0.21
CA VAL A 150 0.27 3.06 0.68
C VAL A 150 0.19 2.26 1.98
N VAL A 151 1.16 1.37 2.20
CA VAL A 151 1.16 0.42 3.31
C VAL A 151 2.34 0.70 4.24
N PRO A 152 2.11 1.25 5.44
CA PRO A 152 3.18 1.43 6.42
C PRO A 152 3.66 0.09 6.98
N ARG A 153 4.96 -0.01 7.27
CA ARG A 153 5.63 -1.24 7.68
C ARG A 153 6.50 -1.03 8.92
N TRP A 154 6.54 -2.03 9.80
CA TRP A 154 7.38 -2.08 10.99
C TRP A 154 8.32 -3.28 10.96
N SER A 155 9.47 -3.17 11.61
CA SER A 155 10.38 -4.30 11.72
C SER A 155 9.69 -5.45 12.47
N GLY A 156 9.67 -6.64 11.89
CA GLY A 156 9.00 -7.81 12.46
C GLY A 156 7.50 -7.87 12.20
N ASP A 157 6.92 -6.92 11.46
CA ASP A 157 5.59 -7.14 10.89
C ASP A 157 5.68 -8.14 9.73
N ALA A 158 4.61 -8.91 9.55
CA ALA A 158 4.55 -9.87 8.45
C ALA A 158 4.73 -9.14 7.11
N ASN A 159 5.67 -9.62 6.29
CA ASN A 159 5.88 -9.14 4.93
C ASN A 159 4.63 -9.33 4.05
N PHE A 160 4.70 -8.83 2.81
CA PHE A 160 3.69 -9.04 1.78
C PHE A 160 3.35 -10.54 1.54
N LEU A 161 4.18 -11.45 2.05
CA LEU A 161 3.99 -12.90 2.07
C LEU A 161 3.37 -13.39 3.39
N PRO A 162 2.60 -14.50 3.39
CA PRO A 162 2.07 -15.10 4.62
C PRO A 162 3.19 -15.32 5.61
N VAL A 163 3.13 -14.66 6.76
CA VAL A 163 3.72 -15.25 7.95
C VAL A 163 2.81 -16.42 8.32
N ILE A 164 3.36 -17.62 8.17
CA ILE A 164 2.89 -18.84 8.82
C ILE A 164 2.96 -18.57 10.32
N GLY A 165 1.88 -18.01 10.86
CA GLY A 165 1.82 -17.53 12.24
C GLY A 165 0.42 -17.03 12.53
N GLN A 166 -0.37 -17.91 13.13
CA GLN A 166 -1.78 -17.72 13.44
C GLN A 166 -1.99 -16.46 14.30
N THR A 167 -2.99 -15.66 13.91
CA THR A 167 -3.55 -14.49 14.62
C THR A 167 -2.79 -13.18 14.40
N LYS A 168 -3.31 -12.36 13.49
CA LYS A 168 -2.94 -10.94 13.39
C LYS A 168 -3.86 -10.13 14.30
N ALA A 169 -3.34 -9.65 15.43
CA ALA A 169 -4.00 -8.57 16.15
C ALA A 169 -3.88 -7.32 15.29
N VAL A 170 -5.00 -6.74 14.85
CA VAL A 170 -5.06 -5.36 14.35
C VAL A 170 -5.66 -4.54 15.49
N PRO A 171 -4.88 -4.08 16.49
CA PRO A 171 -5.45 -3.54 17.72
C PRO A 171 -5.78 -2.05 17.60
N GLN A 172 -6.10 -1.57 16.40
CA GLN A 172 -6.60 -0.21 16.20
C GLN A 172 -7.85 -0.27 15.32
N LEU A 173 -8.96 0.28 15.84
CA LEU A 173 -10.19 0.39 15.08
C LEU A 173 -9.96 1.33 13.88
N LEU A 174 -10.59 1.02 12.74
CA LEU A 174 -10.49 1.85 11.53
C LEU A 174 -10.91 3.30 11.78
N GLY A 175 -11.95 3.52 12.60
CA GLY A 175 -12.39 4.85 12.99
C GLY A 175 -11.33 5.64 13.76
N ASP A 176 -10.61 4.99 14.68
CA ASP A 176 -9.55 5.66 15.44
C ASP A 176 -8.33 5.96 14.56
N THR A 177 -7.99 5.03 13.67
CA THR A 177 -6.97 5.25 12.63
C THR A 177 -7.34 6.43 11.74
N TRP A 178 -8.60 6.50 11.30
CA TRP A 178 -9.12 7.58 10.46
C TRP A 178 -9.00 8.93 11.17
N ARG A 179 -9.47 9.04 12.42
CA ARG A 179 -9.38 10.30 13.21
C ARG A 179 -7.93 10.75 13.39
N LEU A 180 -7.04 9.81 13.73
CA LEU A 180 -5.62 10.10 13.92
C LEU A 180 -4.99 10.65 12.63
N LEU A 181 -5.18 9.96 11.50
CA LEU A 181 -4.59 10.39 10.23
C LEU A 181 -5.22 11.68 9.72
N ARG A 182 -6.56 11.84 9.82
CA ARG A 182 -7.28 13.06 9.43
C ARG A 182 -6.76 14.28 10.19
N LYS A 183 -6.64 14.16 11.52
CA LYS A 183 -6.09 15.22 12.38
C LYS A 183 -4.66 15.55 11.98
N THR A 184 -3.80 14.53 11.87
CA THR A 184 -2.38 14.72 11.55
C THR A 184 -2.19 15.37 10.18
N TRP A 185 -3.03 15.02 9.20
CA TRP A 185 -3.00 15.63 7.88
C TRP A 185 -3.30 17.13 7.95
N VAL A 186 -4.38 17.52 8.65
CA VAL A 186 -4.75 18.93 8.85
C VAL A 186 -3.63 19.69 9.56
N ASP A 187 -3.04 19.12 10.61
CA ASP A 187 -1.97 19.77 11.37
C ASP A 187 -0.72 20.05 10.52
N LEU A 188 -0.41 19.17 9.55
CA LEU A 188 0.78 19.30 8.70
C LEU A 188 0.57 20.15 7.43
N THR A 189 -0.67 20.31 6.99
CA THR A 189 -1.04 21.14 5.83
C THR A 189 -1.61 22.51 6.22
N ALA A 190 -1.81 22.77 7.51
CA ALA A 190 -2.18 24.09 8.01
C ALA A 190 -1.11 25.13 7.60
N PRO A 191 -1.52 26.29 7.04
CA PRO A 191 -0.60 27.25 6.41
C PRO A 191 0.45 27.89 7.33
N ASP A 192 0.44 27.67 8.66
CA ASP A 192 1.27 28.42 9.62
C ASP A 192 2.09 27.59 10.64
N VAL A 193 2.32 26.29 10.42
CA VAL A 193 3.24 25.54 11.31
C VAL A 193 4.65 25.56 10.71
N VAL A 194 5.51 26.39 11.31
CA VAL A 194 6.97 26.42 11.07
C VAL A 194 7.52 24.99 11.21
N ARG A 195 7.81 24.37 10.06
CA ARG A 195 8.42 23.04 10.00
C ARG A 195 9.85 23.14 10.53
N HIS A 196 10.06 22.81 11.79
CA HIS A 196 11.41 22.52 12.28
C HIS A 196 11.82 21.18 11.68
N ASN A 197 12.64 21.26 10.62
CA ASN A 197 13.38 20.11 10.14
C ASN A 197 14.21 19.56 11.30
N VAL A 198 14.01 18.30 11.64
CA VAL A 198 14.98 17.52 12.40
C VAL A 198 16.17 17.32 11.45
N VAL A 199 17.11 18.26 11.48
CA VAL A 199 18.41 18.12 10.85
C VAL A 199 19.17 17.05 11.64
N GLY A 200 19.68 16.06 10.90
CA GLY A 200 20.51 15.00 11.44
C GLY A 200 21.67 15.56 12.26
N THR A 201 21.97 14.84 13.33
CA THR A 201 23.11 15.07 14.22
C THR A 201 24.39 15.36 13.45
N ASP A 202 24.93 16.56 13.66
CA ASP A 202 26.30 16.94 13.33
C ASP A 202 27.27 15.93 13.95
N VAL A 203 27.98 15.19 13.10
CA VAL A 203 29.25 14.58 13.47
C VAL A 203 30.31 15.63 13.16
N THR A 204 30.72 16.37 14.20
CA THR A 204 31.81 17.34 14.14
C THR A 204 33.07 16.66 13.63
N GLY A 205 33.55 17.08 12.46
CA GLY A 205 34.89 16.80 11.99
C GLY A 205 35.91 17.43 12.94
N SER A 206 36.76 16.60 13.53
CA SER A 206 37.91 17.04 14.31
C SER A 206 38.96 17.61 13.35
N ASP A 207 39.11 18.93 13.42
CA ASP A 207 40.20 19.68 12.82
C ASP A 207 41.48 19.43 13.63
N THR A 208 42.44 18.68 13.08
CA THR A 208 43.79 18.53 13.64
C THR A 208 44.75 19.37 12.82
N THR A 209 44.92 20.64 13.23
CA THR A 209 46.10 21.44 12.89
C THR A 209 47.02 21.48 14.11
N GLY A 210 48.26 21.00 13.93
CA GLY A 210 49.31 20.96 14.94
C GLY A 210 50.53 20.25 14.36
N GLN A 211 51.34 20.94 13.55
CA GLN A 211 52.54 21.68 13.99
C GLN A 211 53.75 20.74 14.15
N GLU A 212 54.58 20.69 13.09
CA GLU A 212 55.94 20.13 13.14
C GLU A 212 56.85 20.97 14.04
N PRO A 213 57.85 20.33 14.67
CA PRO A 213 59.13 20.99 14.84
C PRO A 213 60.31 20.10 14.42
N HIS A 214 61.24 20.74 13.71
CA HIS A 214 62.71 20.56 13.66
C HIS A 214 63.35 19.18 13.87
#